data_AF-A0AAN8GDP7-F1
#
_entry.id   AF-A0AAN8GDP7-F1
#
_cell.length_a   1.000
_cell.length_b   1.000
_cell.length_c   1.000
_cell.angle_alpha   90.00
_cell.angle_beta   90.00
_cell.angle_gamma   90.00
#
_symmetry.space_group_name_H-M   'P 1'
#
loop_
_entity.id
_entity.type
_entity.pdbx_description
1 polymer ?
#
loop_
_entity_poly.entity_id
_entity_poly.type
_entity_poly.pdbx_seq_one_letter_code
_entity_poly.pdbx_strand_id
1 'polypeptide(L)'
;MGITMVTSYRIAKNQRAHSDYVQAPLFFEAFPHTGIVKTYSYSHHVTDSTAGGVALFTGRKVDNGYLGMRPGVDKVCTTEPGDLIKDGIGDRAVEKGVAVGFVTTKQVTDSTPAALYAKGVHRELEYDLRNGTTFEVICPTDIALQILNRPAIEFQVLLP
;
A
#
# COMPACT_ATOMS: atom_id res chain seq x y z
N MET A 1 6.44 7.01 -7.50
CA MET A 1 6.80 7.79 -8.71
C MET A 1 7.10 9.23 -8.29
N GLY A 2 8.37 9.63 -8.24
CA GLY A 2 8.77 11.00 -7.86
C GLY A 2 8.72 12.00 -9.03
N ILE A 3 8.89 13.30 -8.74
CA ILE A 3 8.77 14.39 -9.74
C ILE A 3 9.78 14.27 -10.90
N THR A 4 10.98 13.76 -10.63
CA THR A 4 12.01 13.49 -11.64
C THR A 4 11.54 12.40 -12.60
N MET A 5 10.99 11.30 -12.08
CA MET A 5 10.45 10.20 -12.87
C MET A 5 9.26 10.63 -13.75
N VAL A 6 8.38 11.49 -13.21
CA VAL A 6 7.27 12.10 -13.98
C VAL A 6 7.80 12.88 -15.19
N THR A 7 8.78 13.76 -14.96
CA THR A 7 9.38 14.58 -16.01
C THR A 7 10.09 13.74 -17.06
N SER A 8 10.90 12.77 -16.63
CA SER A 8 11.60 11.84 -17.53
C SER A 8 10.64 11.02 -18.38
N TYR A 9 9.56 10.50 -17.78
CA TYR A 9 8.57 9.72 -18.52
C TYR A 9 7.77 10.57 -19.50
N ARG A 10 7.41 11.81 -19.14
CA ARG A 10 6.74 12.75 -20.06
C ARG A 10 7.57 12.98 -21.32
N ILE A 11 8.87 13.24 -21.16
CA ILE A 11 9.79 13.40 -22.29
C ILE A 11 9.83 12.12 -23.14
N ALA A 12 10.01 10.96 -22.51
CA ALA A 12 10.07 9.68 -23.22
C ALA A 12 8.77 9.35 -23.98
N LYS A 13 7.60 9.63 -23.38
CA LYS A 13 6.28 9.44 -24.03
C LYS A 13 6.16 10.32 -25.27
N ASN A 14 6.50 11.61 -25.18
CA ASN A 14 6.35 12.56 -26.28
C ASN A 14 7.30 12.25 -27.44
N GLN A 15 8.53 11.84 -27.13
CA GLN A 15 9.50 11.39 -28.14
C GLN A 15 9.02 10.15 -28.89
N ARG A 16 8.46 9.15 -28.19
CA ARG A 16 7.87 7.95 -28.81
C ARG A 16 6.68 8.27 -29.71
N ALA A 17 5.98 9.36 -29.46
CA ALA A 17 4.86 9.83 -30.26
C ALA A 17 5.27 10.77 -31.41
N HIS A 18 6.57 11.01 -31.62
CA HIS A 18 7.08 12.00 -32.59
C HIS A 18 6.50 13.42 -32.39
N SER A 19 6.12 13.76 -31.16
CA SER A 19 5.68 15.09 -30.78
C SER A 19 6.87 15.94 -30.36
N ASP A 20 6.80 17.26 -30.59
CA ASP A 20 7.78 18.21 -30.08
C ASP A 20 7.93 18.05 -28.55
N TYR A 21 9.18 18.05 -28.09
CA TYR A 21 9.68 17.44 -26.84
C TYR A 21 8.97 17.80 -25.52
N VAL A 22 8.14 18.85 -25.48
CA VAL A 22 7.71 19.49 -24.22
C VAL A 22 6.22 19.83 -24.12
N GLN A 23 5.42 19.60 -25.18
CA GLN A 23 4.10 20.23 -25.27
C GLN A 23 2.96 19.37 -24.67
N ALA A 24 3.02 18.05 -24.81
CA ALA A 24 1.90 17.20 -24.38
C ALA A 24 2.07 16.73 -22.92
N PRO A 25 1.13 17.05 -22.02
CA PRO A 25 1.17 16.59 -20.64
C PRO A 25 0.85 15.09 -20.52
N LEU A 26 1.24 14.50 -19.40
CA LEU A 26 0.66 13.25 -18.92
C LEU A 26 -0.79 13.50 -18.48
N PHE A 27 -1.63 12.47 -18.54
CA PHE A 27 -3.06 12.62 -18.25
C PHE A 27 -3.33 13.30 -16.89
N PHE A 28 -2.59 12.90 -15.85
CA PHE A 28 -2.75 13.46 -14.50
C PHE A 28 -2.13 14.87 -14.34
N GLU A 29 -1.28 15.33 -15.25
CA GLU A 29 -0.75 16.70 -15.22
C GLU A 29 -1.79 17.73 -15.67
N ALA A 30 -2.87 17.29 -16.31
CA ALA A 30 -4.02 18.14 -16.66
C ALA A 30 -5.00 18.33 -15.48
N PHE A 31 -4.75 17.72 -14.32
CA PHE A 31 -5.61 17.91 -13.15
C PHE A 31 -5.56 19.36 -12.64
N PRO A 32 -6.68 19.95 -12.22
CA PRO A 32 -6.75 21.37 -11.83
C PRO A 32 -6.05 21.69 -10.50
N HIS A 33 -5.72 20.66 -9.71
CA HIS A 33 -5.13 20.80 -8.39
C HIS A 33 -3.88 19.95 -8.27
N THR A 34 -2.85 20.51 -7.64
CA THR A 34 -1.60 19.85 -7.33
C THR A 34 -1.15 20.20 -5.92
N GLY A 35 -0.37 19.31 -5.31
CA GLY A 35 0.17 19.49 -3.98
C GLY A 35 1.44 18.67 -3.79
N ILE A 36 2.24 19.05 -2.80
CA ILE A 36 3.45 18.33 -2.42
C ILE A 36 3.17 17.55 -1.14
N VAL A 37 3.58 16.28 -1.11
CA VAL A 37 3.40 15.39 0.04
C VAL A 37 4.72 15.12 0.75
N LYS A 38 4.70 15.19 2.09
CA LYS A 38 5.84 14.79 2.93
C LYS A 38 5.77 13.29 3.21
N THR A 39 6.69 12.53 2.63
CA THR A 39 6.61 11.07 2.56
C THR A 39 7.26 10.31 3.73
N TYR A 40 7.91 10.96 4.69
CA TYR A 40 8.53 10.25 5.82
C TYR A 40 7.54 9.31 6.53
N SER A 41 7.98 8.13 6.95
CA SER A 41 7.18 7.20 7.76
C SER A 41 7.24 7.59 9.25
N TYR A 42 6.65 6.79 10.15
CA TYR A 42 6.76 7.09 11.58
C TYR A 42 8.21 6.94 12.08
N SER A 43 8.90 5.88 11.66
CA SER A 43 10.27 5.58 12.09
C SER A 43 11.38 6.12 11.20
N HIS A 44 11.13 6.46 9.93
CA HIS A 44 12.19 6.77 8.98
C HIS A 44 11.92 8.03 8.12
N HIS A 45 12.97 8.80 7.85
CA HIS A 45 12.93 9.91 6.89
C HIS A 45 12.66 9.43 5.46
N VAL A 46 13.17 8.24 5.10
CA VAL A 46 12.90 7.56 3.84
C VAL A 46 11.90 6.44 4.10
N THR A 47 10.67 6.61 3.63
CA THR A 47 9.61 5.60 3.74
C THR A 47 9.84 4.44 2.78
N ASP A 48 9.31 3.27 3.15
CA ASP A 48 9.10 2.18 2.21
C ASP A 48 7.69 2.24 1.56
N SER A 49 7.43 1.30 0.64
CA SER A 49 6.11 1.19 -0.03
C SER A 49 4.98 0.85 0.94
N THR A 50 5.28 0.07 1.98
CA THR A 50 4.31 -0.38 2.98
C THR A 50 3.78 0.79 3.80
N ALA A 51 4.66 1.52 4.49
CA ALA A 51 4.25 2.64 5.32
C ALA A 51 3.63 3.77 4.48
N GLY A 52 4.13 3.97 3.26
CA GLY A 52 3.53 4.90 2.30
C GLY A 52 2.11 4.51 1.89
N GLY A 53 1.89 3.23 1.55
CA GLY A 53 0.57 2.70 1.20
C GLY A 53 -0.41 2.80 2.36
N VAL A 54 0.00 2.41 3.57
CA VAL A 54 -0.84 2.51 4.77
C VAL A 54 -1.20 3.96 5.05
N ALA A 55 -0.26 4.90 4.93
CA ALA A 55 -0.56 6.32 5.10
C ALA A 55 -1.58 6.83 4.09
N LEU A 56 -1.50 6.40 2.82
CA LEU A 56 -2.44 6.80 1.78
C LEU A 56 -3.84 6.21 1.99
N PHE A 57 -3.96 4.95 2.38
CA PHE A 57 -5.26 4.28 2.52
C PHE A 57 -5.91 4.49 3.89
N THR A 58 -5.13 4.72 4.95
CA THR A 58 -5.66 4.83 6.31
C THR A 58 -5.55 6.23 6.90
N GLY A 59 -4.76 7.12 6.30
CA GLY A 59 -4.44 8.42 6.85
C GLY A 59 -3.52 8.38 8.08
N ARG A 60 -2.94 7.22 8.40
CA ARG A 60 -2.04 7.03 9.56
C ARG A 60 -0.64 6.67 9.11
N LYS A 61 0.37 7.39 9.63
CA LYS A 61 1.77 6.98 9.48
C LYS A 61 2.06 5.81 10.38
N VAL A 62 2.82 4.85 9.87
CA VAL A 62 3.24 3.62 10.57
C VAL A 62 4.74 3.43 10.41
N ASP A 63 5.29 2.44 11.11
CA ASP A 63 6.67 2.06 10.94
C ASP A 63 6.92 1.42 9.56
N ASN A 64 8.12 1.63 9.02
CA ASN A 64 8.51 0.98 7.77
C ASN A 64 8.33 -0.54 7.90
N GLY A 65 7.85 -1.18 6.82
CA GLY A 65 7.66 -2.62 6.80
C GLY A 65 6.33 -3.12 7.35
N TYR A 66 5.53 -2.30 8.05
CA TYR A 66 4.33 -2.79 8.73
C TYR A 66 3.00 -2.39 8.08
N LEU A 67 2.12 -3.37 7.91
CA LEU A 67 0.78 -3.23 7.34
C LEU A 67 -0.27 -3.11 8.44
N GLY A 68 -1.05 -2.03 8.43
CA GLY A 68 -2.21 -1.84 9.32
C GLY A 68 -1.91 -2.03 10.82
N MET A 69 -0.69 -1.73 11.25
CA MET A 69 -0.24 -1.80 12.65
C MET A 69 0.11 -0.40 13.14
N ARG A 70 -0.26 -0.09 14.39
CA ARG A 70 0.08 1.19 15.01
C ARG A 70 1.59 1.30 15.23
N PRO A 71 2.16 2.51 15.17
CA PRO A 71 3.59 2.69 15.36
C PRO A 71 4.05 2.32 16.77
N GLY A 72 5.32 1.92 16.88
CA GLY A 72 5.99 1.60 18.14
C GLY A 72 5.62 0.23 18.73
N VAL A 73 4.87 -0.58 17.99
CA VAL A 73 4.59 -1.97 18.38
C VAL A 73 5.82 -2.82 18.05
N ASP A 74 6.53 -3.26 19.08
CA ASP A 74 7.75 -4.09 18.96
C ASP A 74 7.40 -5.57 18.73
N LYS A 75 6.70 -5.85 17.62
CA LYS A 75 6.30 -7.20 17.20
C LYS A 75 6.30 -7.29 15.68
N VAL A 76 6.74 -8.45 15.16
CA VAL A 76 6.66 -8.75 13.72
C VAL A 76 5.20 -8.86 13.23
N CYS A 77 4.31 -9.30 14.13
CA CYS A 77 2.88 -9.38 13.88
C CYS A 77 2.07 -9.30 15.18
N THR A 78 0.81 -8.94 15.08
CA THR A 78 -0.11 -8.80 16.21
C THR A 78 -1.56 -8.99 15.74
N THR A 79 -2.39 -9.55 16.60
CA THR A 79 -3.85 -9.59 16.43
C THR A 79 -4.58 -8.73 17.46
N GLU A 80 -3.82 -8.07 18.35
CA GLU A 80 -4.35 -7.27 19.44
C GLU A 80 -5.17 -6.09 18.89
N PRO A 81 -6.46 -5.96 19.21
CA PRO A 81 -7.29 -4.89 18.68
C PRO A 81 -6.74 -3.48 18.90
N GLY A 82 -5.99 -3.28 19.99
CA GLY A 82 -5.34 -2.02 20.35
C GLY A 82 -4.17 -1.64 19.45
N ASP A 83 -3.53 -2.61 18.80
CA ASP A 83 -2.36 -2.41 17.93
C ASP A 83 -2.75 -2.28 16.45
N LEU A 84 -4.00 -2.58 16.10
CA LEU A 84 -4.44 -2.62 14.71
C LEU A 84 -5.04 -1.28 14.25
N ILE A 85 -4.83 -0.99 12.97
CA ILE A 85 -5.55 0.05 12.23
C ILE A 85 -6.72 -0.64 11.53
N LYS A 86 -7.94 -0.29 11.94
CA LYS A 86 -9.19 -0.92 11.44
C LYS A 86 -10.15 0.08 10.78
N ASP A 87 -9.70 1.32 10.61
CA ASP A 87 -10.52 2.43 10.15
C ASP A 87 -10.03 3.00 8.81
N GLY A 88 -9.41 2.17 7.97
CA GLY A 88 -8.92 2.57 6.64
C GLY A 88 -10.04 2.84 5.65
N ILE A 89 -9.71 3.43 4.50
CA ILE A 89 -10.69 3.72 3.45
C ILE A 89 -11.35 2.44 2.91
N GLY A 90 -10.59 1.34 2.78
CA GLY A 90 -11.12 0.04 2.38
C GLY A 90 -12.13 -0.52 3.40
N ASP A 91 -11.77 -0.48 4.69
CA ASP A 91 -12.67 -0.87 5.79
C ASP A 91 -13.97 -0.07 5.76
N ARG A 92 -13.86 1.27 5.76
CA ARG A 92 -15.01 2.17 5.80
C ARG A 92 -15.89 2.06 4.55
N ALA A 93 -15.31 1.76 3.40
CA ALA A 93 -16.06 1.58 2.16
C ALA A 93 -16.87 0.29 2.20
N VAL A 94 -16.25 -0.82 2.65
CA VAL A 94 -16.95 -2.10 2.87
C VAL A 94 -18.05 -1.95 3.92
N GLU A 95 -17.79 -1.31 5.06
CA GLU A 95 -18.79 -1.03 6.10
C GLU A 95 -19.99 -0.23 5.56
N LYS A 96 -19.79 0.62 4.56
CA LYS A 96 -20.84 1.40 3.90
C LYS A 96 -21.52 0.67 2.73
N GLY A 97 -21.14 -0.58 2.45
CA GLY A 97 -21.67 -1.34 1.31
C GLY A 97 -21.23 -0.79 -0.05
N VAL A 98 -20.14 -0.02 -0.11
CA VAL A 98 -19.57 0.48 -1.36
C VAL A 98 -18.71 -0.62 -1.97
N ALA A 99 -18.83 -0.82 -3.29
CA ALA A 99 -17.95 -1.74 -4.02
C ALA A 99 -16.49 -1.30 -3.91
N VAL A 100 -15.61 -2.21 -3.48
CA VAL A 100 -14.16 -1.97 -3.36
C VAL A 100 -13.39 -2.97 -4.20
N GLY A 101 -12.26 -2.55 -4.76
CA GLY A 101 -11.31 -3.44 -5.41
C GLY A 101 -10.00 -2.73 -5.72
N PHE A 102 -8.99 -3.50 -6.11
CA PHE A 102 -7.71 -2.96 -6.55
C PHE A 102 -7.18 -3.67 -7.79
N VAL A 103 -6.35 -2.95 -8.53
CA VAL A 103 -5.58 -3.45 -9.67
C VAL A 103 -4.12 -3.07 -9.41
N THR A 104 -3.23 -4.02 -9.58
CA THR A 104 -1.79 -3.83 -9.46
C THR A 104 -1.09 -4.44 -10.67
N THR A 105 0.23 -4.28 -10.77
CA THR A 105 1.08 -5.06 -11.70
C THR A 105 2.07 -5.95 -10.93
N LYS A 106 1.80 -6.13 -9.64
CA LYS A 106 2.59 -6.90 -8.67
C LYS A 106 1.73 -8.05 -8.15
N GLN A 107 2.30 -8.87 -7.27
CA GLN A 107 1.50 -9.86 -6.56
C GLN A 107 0.40 -9.15 -5.75
N VAL A 108 -0.77 -9.78 -5.62
CA VAL A 108 -1.89 -9.24 -4.83
C VAL A 108 -1.58 -9.15 -3.32
N THR A 109 -0.54 -9.85 -2.89
CA THR A 109 0.05 -9.86 -1.56
C THR A 109 1.19 -8.86 -1.39
N ASP A 110 1.63 -8.17 -2.46
CA ASP A 110 2.65 -7.12 -2.34
C ASP A 110 2.18 -6.03 -1.37
N SER A 111 3.14 -5.43 -0.67
CA SER A 111 2.92 -4.35 0.29
C SER A 111 1.94 -3.25 -0.14
N THR A 112 1.95 -2.87 -1.43
CA THR A 112 1.15 -1.75 -1.93
C THR A 112 -0.35 -2.09 -1.96
N PRO A 113 -0.81 -3.14 -2.66
CA PRO A 113 -2.21 -3.58 -2.56
C PRO A 113 -2.57 -4.09 -1.16
N ALA A 114 -1.65 -4.78 -0.47
CA ALA A 114 -1.88 -5.28 0.88
C ALA A 114 -2.21 -4.17 1.87
N ALA A 115 -1.65 -2.97 1.73
CA ALA A 115 -1.94 -1.84 2.61
C ALA A 115 -3.43 -1.42 2.64
N LEU A 116 -4.24 -1.85 1.67
CA LEU A 116 -5.68 -1.59 1.65
C LEU A 116 -6.48 -2.51 2.58
N TYR A 117 -5.95 -3.70 2.92
CA TYR A 117 -6.70 -4.73 3.66
C TYR A 117 -5.93 -5.40 4.80
N ALA A 118 -4.62 -5.57 4.66
CA ALA A 118 -3.79 -6.30 5.59
C ALA A 118 -3.50 -5.49 6.86
N LYS A 119 -3.47 -6.18 8.01
CA LYS A 119 -3.38 -5.59 9.34
C LYS A 119 -2.46 -6.40 10.24
N GLY A 120 -1.73 -5.69 11.11
CA GLY A 120 -0.94 -6.28 12.19
C GLY A 120 0.17 -7.21 11.71
N VAL A 121 0.76 -6.97 10.55
CA VAL A 121 1.69 -7.91 9.92
C VAL A 121 2.83 -7.20 9.20
N HIS A 122 4.04 -7.76 9.26
CA HIS A 122 5.18 -7.30 8.49
C HIS A 122 5.04 -7.68 7.00
N ARG A 123 5.49 -6.79 6.10
CA ARG A 123 5.37 -6.90 4.64
C ARG A 123 5.97 -8.17 4.02
N GLU A 124 6.91 -8.79 4.70
CA GLU A 124 7.58 -10.02 4.24
C GLU A 124 6.74 -11.28 4.49
N LEU A 125 5.70 -11.19 5.31
CA LEU A 125 4.80 -12.30 5.61
C LEU A 125 3.69 -12.41 4.55
N GLU A 126 4.08 -12.54 3.28
CA GLU A 126 3.13 -12.59 2.16
C GLU A 126 2.25 -13.84 2.16
N TYR A 127 2.79 -14.98 2.56
CA TYR A 127 2.12 -16.27 2.64
C TYR A 127 2.70 -17.10 3.79
N ASP A 128 2.20 -18.31 4.00
CA ASP A 128 2.63 -19.19 5.09
C ASP A 128 4.12 -19.54 5.01
N LEU A 129 4.93 -18.89 5.84
CA LEU A 129 6.34 -19.19 5.97
C LEU A 129 6.52 -20.45 6.84
N ARG A 130 6.13 -21.61 6.32
CA ARG A 130 6.23 -22.89 7.04
C ARG A 130 7.65 -23.44 7.16
N ASN A 131 8.66 -22.88 6.46
CA ASN A 131 9.98 -23.52 6.41
C ASN A 131 11.19 -22.62 6.04
N GLY A 132 11.31 -21.42 6.61
CA GLY A 132 12.53 -20.61 6.41
C GLY A 132 12.31 -19.11 6.54
N THR A 133 11.74 -18.68 7.66
CA THR A 133 11.45 -17.27 7.93
C THR A 133 12.75 -16.46 8.13
N THR A 134 12.75 -15.22 7.65
CA THR A 134 13.67 -14.16 8.11
C THR A 134 13.48 -13.82 9.60
N PHE A 135 12.40 -14.28 10.21
CA PHE A 135 11.98 -13.98 11.59
C PHE A 135 11.79 -15.25 12.41
N GLU A 136 12.31 -15.31 13.64
CA GLU A 136 12.12 -16.46 14.56
C GLU A 136 10.70 -16.57 15.15
N VAL A 137 9.74 -15.78 14.65
CA VAL A 137 8.38 -15.65 15.21
C VAL A 137 7.35 -16.28 14.29
N ILE A 138 6.49 -17.15 14.84
CA ILE A 138 5.33 -17.71 14.14
C ILE A 138 4.15 -16.74 14.29
N CYS A 139 3.69 -16.19 13.17
CA CYS A 139 2.52 -15.32 13.12
C CYS A 139 1.24 -16.13 12.90
N PRO A 140 0.12 -15.77 13.56
CA PRO A 140 -1.15 -16.47 13.40
C PRO A 140 -1.80 -16.21 12.02
N THR A 141 -1.40 -15.14 11.34
CA THR A 141 -1.93 -14.73 10.04
C THR A 141 -0.84 -14.16 9.15
N ASP A 142 -0.85 -14.52 7.87
CA ASP A 142 -0.08 -13.92 6.78
C ASP A 142 -0.98 -13.05 5.88
N ILE A 143 -0.38 -12.31 4.94
CA ILE A 143 -1.11 -11.39 4.05
C ILE A 143 -2.09 -12.16 3.14
N ALA A 144 -1.68 -13.29 2.57
CA ALA A 144 -2.56 -14.10 1.72
C ALA A 144 -3.78 -14.63 2.48
N LEU A 145 -3.61 -15.09 3.72
CA LEU A 145 -4.72 -15.52 4.57
C LEU A 145 -5.68 -14.37 4.88
N GLN A 146 -5.17 -13.15 5.03
CA GLN A 146 -6.01 -11.97 5.26
C GLN A 146 -6.90 -11.60 4.06
N ILE A 147 -6.58 -12.06 2.83
CA ILE A 147 -7.48 -11.91 1.67
C ILE A 147 -8.83 -12.62 1.92
N LEU A 148 -8.81 -13.72 2.68
CA LEU A 148 -10.00 -14.51 2.99
C LEU A 148 -10.83 -13.93 4.15
N ASN A 149 -10.35 -12.84 4.77
CA ASN A 149 -10.99 -12.19 5.90
C ASN A 149 -11.47 -10.78 5.54
N ARG A 150 -12.32 -10.19 6.40
CA ARG A 150 -12.72 -8.79 6.24
C ARG A 150 -11.52 -7.85 6.47
N PRO A 151 -11.32 -6.81 5.62
CA PRO A 151 -12.25 -6.33 4.59
C PRO A 151 -12.08 -6.99 3.20
N ALA A 152 -10.97 -7.67 2.92
CA ALA A 152 -10.61 -8.13 1.58
C ALA A 152 -11.60 -9.13 0.97
N ILE A 153 -12.21 -10.00 1.77
CA ILE A 153 -13.18 -10.99 1.28
C ILE A 153 -14.42 -10.34 0.63
N GLU A 154 -14.68 -9.07 0.94
CA GLU A 154 -15.79 -8.30 0.35
C GLU A 154 -15.36 -7.44 -0.84
N PHE A 155 -14.08 -7.48 -1.23
CA PHE A 155 -13.62 -6.79 -2.43
C PHE A 155 -14.13 -7.51 -3.68
N GLN A 156 -14.70 -6.75 -4.61
CA GLN A 156 -15.27 -7.28 -5.85
C GLN A 156 -14.21 -7.53 -6.92
N VAL A 157 -13.05 -6.87 -6.82
CA VAL A 157 -11.97 -6.94 -7.81
C VAL A 157 -10.63 -7.02 -7.10
N LEU A 158 -9.88 -8.08 -7.35
CA LEU A 158 -8.47 -8.22 -7.00
C LEU A 158 -7.71 -8.68 -8.24
N LEU A 159 -7.03 -7.74 -8.92
CA LEU A 159 -6.33 -8.05 -10.18
C LEU A 159 -4.83 -7.73 -10.08
N PRO A 160 -3.95 -8.68 -10.45
CA PRO A 160 -2.51 -8.47 -10.58
C PRO A 160 -2.09 -7.91 -11.95
#